data_AF-A0A016W9Z5-F1
#
_entry.id   AF-A0A016W9Z5-F1
#
_cell.length_a   1.000
_cell.length_b   1.000
_cell.length_c   1.000
_cell.angle_alpha   90.00
_cell.angle_beta   90.00
_cell.angle_gamma   90.00
#
_symmetry.space_group_name_H-M   'P 1'
#
loop_
_entity.id
_entity.type
_entity.pdbx_description
1 polymer ?
#
loop_
_entity_poly.entity_id
_entity_poly.type
_entity_poly.pdbx_seq_one_letter_code
_entity_poly.pdbx_strand_id
1 'polypeptide(L)'
;MDFHRCPIHGVIVDRDDEGFPIKEMDTPEESAAQKEREQQEEEEYMRDLEAGTGQSFVSKPKKKKKRKEETVRQRLERKLLDPRTVKRVSAALDAARKAKLQRKFGGQFAHALSK
;
A
#
# COMPACT_ATOMS: atom_id res chain seq x y z
N MET A 1 -19.75 39.68 -32.74
CA MET A 1 -18.38 39.20 -32.47
C MET A 1 -18.50 37.75 -32.05
N ASP A 2 -17.73 36.84 -32.65
CA ASP A 2 -17.81 35.42 -32.33
C ASP A 2 -17.13 35.13 -31.00
N PHE A 3 -17.92 34.93 -29.94
CA PHE A 3 -17.43 34.59 -28.59
C PHE A 3 -17.03 33.13 -28.43
N HIS A 4 -16.94 32.38 -29.53
CA HIS A 4 -16.54 30.97 -29.52
C HIS A 4 -15.02 30.77 -29.41
N ARG A 5 -14.21 31.79 -29.74
CA ARG A 5 -12.74 31.73 -29.67
C ARG A 5 -12.15 33.03 -29.13
N CYS A 6 -11.28 32.89 -28.13
CA CYS A 6 -10.41 33.96 -27.67
C CYS A 6 -9.16 34.00 -28.57
N PRO A 7 -8.76 35.18 -29.11
CA PRO A 7 -7.56 35.29 -29.95
C PRO A 7 -6.25 35.01 -29.20
N ILE A 8 -6.26 35.06 -27.87
CA ILE A 8 -5.08 34.80 -27.03
C ILE A 8 -5.08 33.35 -26.51
N HIS A 9 -6.24 32.84 -26.11
CA HIS A 9 -6.36 31.58 -25.35
C HIS A 9 -7.04 30.43 -26.10
N GLY A 10 -7.50 30.65 -27.34
CA GLY A 10 -8.13 29.60 -28.16
C GLY A 10 -9.62 29.42 -27.87
N VAL A 11 -10.13 28.19 -28.06
CA VAL A 11 -11.56 27.88 -27.98
C VAL A 11 -12.08 28.07 -26.55
N ILE A 12 -13.19 28.79 -26.40
CA ILE A 12 -13.83 29.01 -25.09
C ILE A 12 -14.75 27.82 -24.82
N VAL A 13 -14.53 27.16 -23.67
CA VAL A 13 -15.27 25.97 -23.24
C VAL A 13 -15.97 26.28 -21.92
N ASP A 14 -17.29 26.07 -21.88
CA ASP A 14 -18.10 26.27 -20.68
C ASP A 14 -17.78 25.21 -19.62
N ARG A 15 -17.58 25.64 -18.37
CA ARG A 15 -17.21 24.79 -17.23
C ARG A 15 -18.26 24.84 -16.13
N ASP A 16 -18.39 23.75 -15.39
CA ASP A 16 -19.24 23.66 -14.20
C ASP A 16 -18.59 24.31 -12.96
N ASP A 17 -19.29 24.27 -11.83
CA ASP A 17 -18.84 24.85 -10.55
C ASP A 17 -17.57 24.17 -10.00
N GLU A 18 -17.27 22.95 -10.45
CA GLU A 18 -16.09 22.16 -10.06
C GLU A 18 -14.92 22.34 -11.04
N GLY A 19 -15.15 23.04 -12.16
CA GLY A 19 -14.16 23.40 -13.17
C GLY A 19 -14.02 22.41 -14.32
N PHE A 20 -14.92 21.44 -14.45
CA PHE A 20 -14.96 20.47 -15.55
C PHE A 20 -15.76 21.01 -16.76
N PRO A 21 -15.35 20.72 -18.00
CA PRO A 21 -16.12 21.05 -19.19
C PRO A 21 -17.53 20.43 -19.15
N ILE A 22 -18.56 21.26 -19.37
CA ILE A 22 -19.97 20.81 -19.37
C ILE A 22 -20.27 19.89 -20.56
N LYS A 23 -19.59 20.12 -21.68
CA LYS A 23 -19.65 19.25 -22.86
C LYS A 23 -18.42 18.38 -22.91
N GLU A 24 -18.64 17.07 -23.07
CA GLU A 24 -17.58 16.14 -23.43
C GLU A 24 -16.96 16.65 -24.74
N MET A 25 -15.70 17.05 -24.67
CA MET A 25 -14.94 17.38 -25.86
C MET A 25 -14.67 16.05 -26.55
N ASP A 26 -15.08 15.91 -27.81
CA ASP A 26 -14.75 14.76 -28.64
C ASP A 26 -13.23 14.70 -28.79
N THR A 27 -12.56 14.03 -27.85
CA THR A 27 -11.22 13.51 -28.11
C THR A 27 -11.38 12.59 -29.31
N PRO A 28 -10.58 12.75 -30.38
CA PRO A 28 -10.65 11.81 -31.48
C PRO A 28 -10.51 10.42 -30.88
N GLU A 29 -11.54 9.57 -31.04
CA GLU A 29 -11.44 8.19 -30.62
C GLU A 29 -10.28 7.58 -31.40
N GLU A 30 -9.13 7.49 -30.73
CA GLU A 30 -7.97 6.81 -31.26
C GLU A 30 -8.43 5.42 -31.67
N SER A 31 -8.29 5.14 -32.97
CA SER A 31 -8.70 3.87 -33.53
C SER A 31 -7.98 2.74 -32.77
N ALA A 32 -8.63 1.59 -32.60
CA ALA A 32 -8.01 0.45 -31.93
C ALA A 32 -6.63 0.10 -32.54
N ALA A 33 -6.47 0.32 -33.84
CA ALA A 33 -5.21 0.12 -34.56
C ALA A 33 -4.10 1.14 -34.17
N GLN A 34 -4.45 2.38 -33.80
CA GLN A 34 -3.49 3.35 -33.29
C GLN A 34 -3.04 2.96 -31.88
N LYS A 35 -3.98 2.56 -31.02
CA LYS A 35 -3.66 2.11 -29.66
C LYS A 35 -2.77 0.87 -29.65
N GLU A 36 -2.98 -0.08 -30.56
CA GLU A 36 -2.11 -1.25 -30.70
C GLU A 36 -0.69 -0.87 -31.16
N ARG A 37 -0.56 0.12 -32.05
CA ARG A 37 0.76 0.61 -32.49
C ARG A 37 1.48 1.34 -31.38
N GLU A 38 0.79 2.23 -30.67
CA GLU A 38 1.34 2.94 -29.52
C GLU A 38 1.79 1.97 -28.42
N GLN A 39 1.00 0.93 -28.14
CA GLN A 39 1.40 -0.13 -27.20
C GLN A 39 2.67 -0.86 -27.65
N GLN A 40 2.81 -1.16 -28.95
CA GLN A 40 4.03 -1.79 -29.48
C GLN A 40 5.25 -0.86 -29.35
N GLU A 41 5.09 0.42 -29.68
CA GLU A 41 6.15 1.43 -29.53
C GLU A 41 6.57 1.61 -28.05
N GLU A 42 5.60 1.62 -27.13
CA GLU A 42 5.86 1.66 -25.69
C GLU A 42 6.60 0.42 -25.19
N GLU A 43 6.23 -0.77 -25.66
CA GLU A 43 6.92 -2.02 -25.32
C GLU A 43 8.37 -2.06 -25.82
N GLU A 44 8.63 -1.54 -27.02
CA GLU A 44 9.98 -1.42 -27.57
C GLU A 44 10.81 -0.41 -26.79
N TYR A 45 10.26 0.77 -26.48
CA TYR A 45 10.91 1.78 -25.68
C TYR A 45 11.28 1.26 -24.28
N MET A 46 10.38 0.52 -23.64
CA MET A 46 10.64 -0.09 -22.34
C MET A 46 11.78 -1.13 -22.42
N ARG A 47 11.84 -1.92 -23.51
CA ARG A 47 12.93 -2.89 -23.72
C ARG A 47 14.30 -2.21 -23.83
N ASP A 48 14.38 -1.08 -24.53
CA ASP A 48 15.62 -0.32 -24.69
C ASP A 48 16.07 0.29 -23.36
N LEU A 49 15.13 0.79 -22.54
CA LEU A 49 15.43 1.25 -21.19
C LEU A 49 15.96 0.12 -20.30
N GLU A 50 15.37 -1.08 -20.36
CA GLU A 50 15.84 -2.25 -19.61
C GLU A 50 17.26 -2.65 -20.04
N ALA A 51 17.57 -2.59 -21.35
CA ALA A 51 18.90 -2.87 -21.87
C ALA A 51 19.94 -1.84 -21.42
N GLY A 52 19.57 -0.55 -21.39
CA GLY A 52 20.48 0.53 -20.98
C GLY A 52 20.71 0.60 -19.47
N THR A 53 19.69 0.30 -18.65
CA THR A 53 19.77 0.39 -17.18
C THR A 53 20.11 -0.93 -16.50
N GLY A 54 19.96 -2.07 -17.19
CA GLY A 54 20.16 -3.41 -16.64
C GLY A 54 19.12 -3.82 -15.59
N GLN A 55 18.00 -3.09 -15.45
CA GLN A 55 16.90 -3.38 -14.53
C GLN A 55 15.64 -3.75 -15.31
N SER A 56 14.96 -4.83 -14.94
CA SER A 56 13.68 -5.21 -15.55
C SER A 56 12.52 -4.41 -14.92
N PHE A 57 11.79 -3.66 -15.73
CA PHE A 57 10.60 -2.91 -15.34
C PHE A 57 9.30 -3.72 -15.55
N VAL A 58 9.38 -4.83 -16.29
CA VAL A 58 8.26 -5.79 -16.36
C VAL A 58 8.09 -6.50 -15.02
N SER A 59 7.14 -6.01 -14.23
CA SER A 59 6.79 -6.65 -12.97
C SER A 59 6.20 -8.05 -13.25
N LYS A 60 6.93 -9.10 -12.88
CA LYS A 60 6.41 -10.48 -12.96
C LYS A 60 5.06 -10.52 -12.22
N PRO A 61 3.98 -11.05 -12.82
CA PRO A 61 2.69 -11.09 -12.17
C PRO A 61 2.83 -11.89 -10.87
N LYS A 62 2.77 -11.19 -9.72
CA LYS A 62 2.75 -11.83 -8.41
C LYS A 62 1.51 -12.72 -8.40
N LYS A 63 1.70 -14.04 -8.55
CA LYS A 63 0.63 -15.03 -8.45
C LYS A 63 -0.18 -14.69 -7.20
N LYS A 64 -1.40 -14.17 -7.38
CA LYS A 64 -2.33 -13.93 -6.29
C LYS A 64 -2.55 -15.29 -5.63
N LYS A 65 -1.89 -15.52 -4.49
CA LYS A 65 -2.03 -16.75 -3.72
C LYS A 65 -3.50 -16.82 -3.33
N LYS A 66 -4.27 -17.75 -3.94
CA LYS A 66 -5.66 -17.99 -3.59
C LYS A 66 -5.71 -18.18 -2.07
N ARG A 67 -6.31 -17.23 -1.35
CA ARG A 67 -6.53 -17.37 0.09
C ARG A 67 -7.49 -18.54 0.25
N LYS A 68 -7.01 -19.66 0.79
CA LYS A 68 -7.88 -20.75 1.22
C LYS A 68 -8.82 -20.16 2.27
N GLU A 69 -10.10 -20.52 2.22
CA GLU A 69 -11.07 -20.14 3.25
C GLU A 69 -10.63 -20.77 4.57
N GLU A 70 -9.92 -19.98 5.38
CA GLU A 70 -9.47 -20.40 6.71
C GLU A 70 -10.70 -20.43 7.62
N THR A 71 -10.95 -21.59 8.24
CA THR A 71 -11.97 -21.66 9.30
C THR A 71 -11.59 -20.72 10.45
N VAL A 72 -12.58 -20.25 11.22
CA VAL A 72 -12.33 -19.38 12.37
C VAL A 72 -11.31 -19.99 13.32
N ARG A 73 -11.36 -21.32 13.52
CA ARG A 73 -10.41 -22.06 14.36
C ARG A 73 -8.98 -21.97 13.82
N GLN A 74 -8.75 -22.24 12.54
CA GLN A 74 -7.41 -22.15 11.92
C GLN A 74 -6.85 -20.73 11.98
N ARG A 75 -7.71 -19.73 11.77
CA ARG A 75 -7.31 -18.31 11.89
C ARG A 75 -6.85 -17.97 13.30
N LEU A 76 -7.58 -18.43 14.31
CA LEU A 76 -7.25 -18.18 15.72
C LEU A 76 -6.00 -18.96 16.13
N GLU A 77 -5.89 -20.22 15.71
CA GLU A 77 -4.72 -21.06 15.95
C GLU A 77 -3.44 -20.38 15.44
N ARG A 78 -3.44 -19.91 14.19
CA ARG A 78 -2.29 -19.18 13.63
C ARG A 78 -1.95 -17.92 14.41
N LYS A 79 -2.94 -17.21 14.95
CA LYS A 79 -2.71 -15.95 15.68
C LYS A 79 -2.22 -16.19 17.11
N LEU A 80 -2.83 -17.14 17.81
CA LEU A 80 -2.58 -17.42 19.22
C LEU A 80 -1.34 -18.27 19.43
N LEU A 81 -1.10 -19.25 18.54
CA LEU A 81 0.04 -20.17 18.62
C LEU A 81 1.27 -19.70 17.83
N ASP A 82 1.25 -18.51 17.23
CA ASP A 82 2.46 -17.93 16.66
C ASP A 82 3.53 -17.75 17.77
N PRO A 83 4.74 -18.32 17.61
CA PRO A 83 5.81 -18.22 18.59
C PRO A 83 6.10 -16.80 19.06
N ARG A 84 5.97 -15.80 18.16
CA ARG A 84 6.16 -14.38 18.51
C ARG A 84 5.06 -13.87 19.44
N THR A 85 3.83 -14.33 19.25
CA THR A 85 2.69 -13.97 20.10
C THR A 85 2.82 -14.61 21.46
N VAL A 86 3.14 -15.91 21.51
CA VAL A 86 3.38 -16.64 22.76
C VAL A 86 4.50 -15.97 23.58
N LYS A 87 5.63 -15.64 22.94
CA LYS A 87 6.77 -14.96 23.61
C LYS A 87 6.38 -13.59 24.19
N ARG A 88 5.56 -12.80 23.49
CA ARG A 88 5.10 -11.50 23.99
C ARG A 88 4.17 -11.65 25.19
N VAL A 89 3.24 -12.59 25.11
CA VAL A 89 2.28 -12.85 26.20
C VAL A 89 3.00 -13.37 27.43
N SER A 90 3.92 -14.33 27.28
CA SER A 90 4.69 -14.85 28.41
C SER A 90 5.53 -13.76 29.07
N ALA A 91 6.23 -12.92 28.28
CA ALA A 91 7.00 -11.80 28.80
C ALA A 91 6.14 -10.80 29.60
N ALA A 92 4.93 -10.48 29.10
CA ALA A 92 4.00 -9.59 29.81
C ALA A 92 3.53 -10.20 31.14
N LEU A 93 3.21 -11.50 31.16
CA LEU A 93 2.83 -12.22 32.37
C LEU A 93 3.98 -12.28 33.39
N ASP A 94 5.20 -12.52 32.93
CA ASP A 94 6.39 -12.54 33.78
C ASP A 94 6.69 -11.17 34.37
N ALA A 95 6.57 -10.10 33.57
CA ALA A 95 6.72 -8.73 34.05
C ALA A 95 5.67 -8.40 35.12
N ALA A 96 4.40 -8.74 34.90
CA ALA A 96 3.34 -8.54 35.88
C ALA A 96 3.59 -9.32 37.18
N ARG A 97 4.09 -10.56 37.08
CA ARG A 97 4.47 -11.37 38.24
C ARG A 97 5.63 -10.74 39.01
N LYS A 98 6.68 -10.31 38.32
CA LYS A 98 7.83 -9.62 38.92
C LYS A 98 7.41 -8.33 39.64
N ALA A 99 6.56 -7.52 39.01
CA ALA A 99 6.03 -6.30 39.63
C ALA A 99 5.25 -6.59 40.92
N LYS A 100 4.41 -7.64 40.93
CA LYS A 100 3.69 -8.06 42.14
C LYS A 100 4.65 -8.51 43.25
N LEU A 101 5.69 -9.28 42.89
CA LEU A 101 6.69 -9.73 43.85
C LEU A 101 7.48 -8.56 44.42
N GLN A 102 7.94 -7.65 43.58
CA GLN A 102 8.64 -6.44 44.02
C GLN A 102 7.77 -5.59 44.95
N ARG A 103 6.48 -5.40 44.63
CA ARG A 103 5.56 -4.64 45.49
C ARG A 103 5.36 -5.28 46.86
N LYS A 104 5.29 -6.61 46.94
CA LYS A 104 5.03 -7.33 48.19
C LYS A 104 6.28 -7.61 49.02
N PHE A 105 7.39 -7.88 48.35
CA PHE A 105 8.60 -8.45 48.96
C PHE A 105 9.85 -7.60 48.75
N GLY A 106 9.80 -6.53 47.93
CA GLY A 106 10.99 -5.76 47.55
C GLY A 106 11.68 -5.02 48.70
N GLY A 107 10.95 -4.67 49.76
CA GLY A 107 11.51 -4.01 50.95
C GLY A 107 12.02 -4.96 52.04
N GLN A 108 11.79 -6.28 51.93
CA GLN A 108 12.03 -7.21 53.04
C GLN A 108 13.52 -7.39 53.39
N PHE A 109 14.42 -7.13 52.44
CA PHE A 109 15.86 -7.29 52.64
C PHE A 109 16.63 -5.96 52.71
N ALA A 110 15.94 -4.82 52.73
CA ALA A 110 16.58 -3.49 52.66
C ALA A 110 17.55 -3.20 53.83
N HIS A 111 17.32 -3.81 54.99
CA HIS A 111 18.15 -3.60 56.19
C HIS A 111 19.07 -4.77 56.52
N ALA A 112 19.04 -5.87 55.74
CA ALA A 112 19.80 -7.09 56.05
C ALA A 112 21.32 -6.94 55.85
N LEU A 113 21.77 -5.95 55.06
CA LEU A 113 23.18 -5.69 54.74
C LEU A 113 23.78 -4.52 55.55
N SER A 114 23.05 -3.97 56.53
CA SER A 114 23.45 -2.77 57.28
C SER A 114 24.12 -3.03 58.64
N LYS A 115 24.81 -4.17 58.81
CA LYS A 115 25.53 -4.53 60.04
C LYS A 115 27.03 -4.61 59.83
#